data_AF-A0A4Y3FWR9-F1
#
_entry.id   AF-A0A4Y3FWR9-F1
#
_cell.length_a   1.000
_cell.length_b   1.000
_cell.length_c   1.000
_cell.angle_alpha   90.00
_cell.angle_beta   90.00
_cell.angle_gamma   90.00
#
_symmetry.space_group_name_H-M   'P 1'
#
loop_
_entity.id
_entity.type
_entity.pdbx_description
1 polymer ?
#
loop_
_entity_poly.entity_id
_entity_poly.type
_entity_poly.pdbx_seq_one_letter_code
_entity_poly.pdbx_strand_id
1 'polypeptide(L)'
;MGDIVVYKEFPKLYKNKDEFLKDAYEAIAILKPEKKIEFVLWLYKEGIVSLERASEIAGLSLFEFKEVLKVKGIKIEIDDI
;
A
#
# COMPACT_ATOMS: atom_id res chain seq x y z
N MET A 1 -11.31 0.00 -18.68
CA MET A 1 -10.75 0.03 -17.33
C MET A 1 -10.64 -1.43 -16.94
N GLY A 2 -9.53 -2.06 -17.31
CA GLY A 2 -9.43 -3.52 -17.27
C GLY A 2 -9.60 -3.99 -15.84
N ASP A 3 -10.35 -5.08 -15.65
CA ASP A 3 -10.48 -5.77 -14.38
C ASP A 3 -9.07 -5.99 -13.80
N ILE A 4 -8.67 -5.12 -12.87
CA ILE A 4 -7.45 -5.30 -12.10
C ILE A 4 -7.79 -6.50 -11.23
N VAL A 5 -7.32 -7.67 -11.69
CA VAL A 5 -7.32 -8.91 -10.93
C VAL A 5 -6.86 -8.53 -9.53
N VAL A 6 -7.81 -8.52 -8.60
CA VAL A 6 -7.53 -8.26 -7.20
C VAL A 6 -6.33 -9.15 -6.87
N TYR A 7 -5.26 -8.58 -6.32
CA TYR A 7 -4.10 -9.33 -5.80
C TYR A 7 -4.53 -10.15 -4.57
N LYS A 8 -5.61 -10.93 -4.69
CA LYS A 8 -6.06 -11.94 -3.75
C LYS A 8 -5.07 -13.10 -3.71
N GLU A 9 -4.26 -13.24 -4.75
CA GLU A 9 -3.20 -14.24 -4.83
C GLU A 9 -1.83 -13.56 -5.01
N PHE A 10 -0.83 -14.06 -4.31
CA PHE A 10 0.58 -13.69 -4.44
C PHE A 10 1.40 -14.93 -4.84
N PRO A 11 2.60 -14.77 -5.45
CA PRO A 11 3.37 -15.92 -5.90
C PRO A 11 3.74 -16.85 -4.74
N LYS A 12 3.62 -18.18 -4.93
CA LYS A 12 3.97 -19.21 -3.92
C LYS A 12 5.45 -19.21 -3.49
N LEU A 13 6.28 -18.42 -4.17
CA LEU A 13 7.69 -18.18 -3.83
C LEU A 13 7.84 -17.33 -2.57
N TYR A 14 6.82 -16.57 -2.20
CA TYR A 14 6.78 -15.73 -0.99
C TYR A 14 6.10 -16.47 0.15
N LYS A 15 6.60 -16.25 1.38
CA LYS A 15 6.04 -16.87 2.59
C LYS A 15 4.64 -16.33 2.90
N ASN A 16 4.43 -15.05 2.61
CA ASN A 16 3.16 -14.37 2.83
C ASN A 16 3.03 -13.16 1.88
N LYS A 17 1.82 -12.61 1.82
CA LYS A 17 1.49 -11.43 1.03
C LYS A 17 2.33 -10.21 1.43
N ASP A 18 2.67 -10.10 2.71
CA ASP A 18 3.39 -8.96 3.27
C ASP A 18 4.83 -8.83 2.77
N GLU A 19 5.53 -9.96 2.67
CA GLU A 19 6.86 -10.07 2.08
C GLU A 19 6.82 -9.68 0.60
N PHE A 20 5.84 -10.20 -0.15
CA PHE A 20 5.63 -9.87 -1.55
C PHE A 20 5.38 -8.37 -1.78
N LEU A 21 4.49 -7.76 -0.99
CA LEU A 21 4.16 -6.34 -1.14
C LEU A 21 5.33 -5.44 -0.78
N LYS A 22 6.16 -5.85 0.18
CA LYS A 22 7.37 -5.11 0.56
C LYS A 22 8.40 -5.14 -0.57
N ASP A 23 8.69 -6.32 -1.13
CA ASP A 23 9.60 -6.45 -2.27
C ASP A 23 9.09 -5.65 -3.48
N ALA A 24 7.79 -5.69 -3.76
CA ALA A 24 7.18 -4.90 -4.82
C ALA A 24 7.35 -3.40 -4.59
N TYR A 25 7.15 -2.93 -3.34
CA TYR A 25 7.39 -1.53 -2.98
C TYR A 25 8.86 -1.15 -3.16
N GLU A 26 9.81 -1.96 -2.70
CA GLU A 26 11.24 -1.69 -2.84
C GLU A 26 11.65 -1.63 -4.31
N ALA A 27 11.17 -2.56 -5.14
CA ALA A 27 11.41 -2.55 -6.58
C ALA A 27 10.85 -1.28 -7.24
N ILE A 28 9.64 -0.84 -6.87
CA ILE A 28 9.06 0.41 -7.37
C ILE A 28 9.86 1.61 -6.87
N ALA A 29 10.26 1.64 -5.60
CA ALA A 29 11.04 2.73 -5.02
C ALA A 29 12.39 2.92 -5.72
N ILE A 30 12.99 1.84 -6.22
CA ILE A 30 14.24 1.87 -7.00
C ILE A 30 13.98 2.29 -8.45
N LEU A 31 13.02 1.64 -9.12
CA LEU A 31 12.82 1.80 -10.57
C LEU A 31 12.00 3.05 -10.94
N LYS A 32 11.07 3.45 -10.07
CA LYS A 32 10.09 4.53 -10.27
C LYS A 32 9.79 5.22 -8.94
N PRO A 33 10.77 5.90 -8.33
CA PRO A 33 10.63 6.52 -7.00
C PRO A 33 9.43 7.46 -6.89
N GLU A 34 9.06 8.12 -7.99
CA GLU A 34 7.90 9.01 -8.07
C GLU A 34 6.55 8.29 -7.91
N LYS A 35 6.52 6.96 -8.11
CA LYS A 35 5.30 6.15 -8.02
C LYS A 35 5.16 5.37 -6.71
N LYS A 36 6.19 5.32 -5.86
CA LYS A 36 6.19 4.44 -4.68
C LYS A 36 5.06 4.78 -3.71
N ILE A 37 4.78 6.07 -3.50
CA ILE A 37 3.69 6.51 -2.61
C ILE A 37 2.33 6.22 -3.25
N GLU A 38 2.16 6.48 -4.55
CA GLU A 38 0.93 6.16 -5.28
C GLU A 38 0.58 4.67 -5.20
N PHE A 39 1.59 3.79 -5.27
CA PHE A 39 1.40 2.34 -5.12
C PHE A 39 0.81 1.98 -3.75
N VAL A 40 1.39 2.49 -2.66
CA VAL A 40 0.90 2.20 -1.30
C VAL A 40 -0.49 2.80 -1.06
N LEU A 41 -0.75 4.00 -1.59
CA LEU A 41 -2.07 4.63 -1.53
C LEU A 41 -3.13 3.80 -2.25
N TRP A 42 -2.78 3.22 -3.39
CA TRP A 42 -3.67 2.31 -4.11
C TRP A 42 -3.93 1.04 -3.30
N LEU A 43 -2.90 0.41 -2.72
CA LEU A 43 -3.08 -0.78 -1.85
C LEU A 43 -4.05 -0.51 -0.69
N TYR A 44 -3.95 0.67 -0.07
CA TYR A 44 -4.85 1.07 1.01
C TYR A 44 -6.28 1.28 0.51
N LYS A 45 -6.47 2.04 -0.58
CA LYS A 45 -7.80 2.33 -1.16
C LYS A 45 -8.56 1.08 -1.59
N GLU A 46 -7.85 0.09 -2.10
CA GLU A 46 -8.46 -1.18 -2.53
C GLU A 46 -8.71 -2.16 -1.37
N GLY A 47 -8.44 -1.75 -0.11
CA GLY A 47 -8.56 -2.61 1.05
C GLY A 47 -7.59 -3.80 1.04
N ILE A 48 -6.53 -3.73 0.24
CA ILE A 48 -5.52 -4.80 0.12
C ILE A 48 -4.65 -4.84 1.39
N VAL A 49 -4.45 -3.69 2.03
CA VAL A 49 -3.72 -3.52 3.28
C VAL A 49 -4.46 -2.59 4.23
N SER A 50 -4.29 -2.78 5.55
CA SER A 50 -4.79 -1.85 6.55
C SER A 50 -3.99 -0.54 6.54
N LEU A 51 -4.49 0.48 7.24
CA LEU A 51 -3.79 1.76 7.40
C LEU A 51 -2.40 1.59 8.03
N GLU A 52 -2.31 0.79 9.10
CA GLU A 52 -1.06 0.48 9.78
C GLU A 52 -0.08 -0.22 8.83
N ARG A 53 -0.57 -1.23 8.10
CA ARG A 53 0.27 -1.98 7.19
C ARG A 53 0.74 -1.13 6.00
N ALA A 54 -0.10 -0.23 5.50
CA ALA A 54 0.29 0.74 4.48
C ALA A 54 1.42 1.67 4.99
N SER A 55 1.33 2.15 6.23
CA SER A 55 2.37 2.99 6.83
C SER A 55 3.72 2.25 6.96
N GLU A 56 3.68 0.99 7.39
CA GLU A 56 4.87 0.13 7.48
C GLU A 56 5.53 -0.11 6.12
N ILE A 57 4.74 -0.44 5.08
CA ILE A 57 5.27 -0.67 3.74
C ILE A 57 5.87 0.62 3.18
N ALA A 58 5.24 1.77 3.40
CA ALA A 58 5.77 3.07 2.97
C ALA A 58 7.06 3.48 3.70
N GLY A 59 7.38 2.84 4.83
CA GLY A 59 8.46 3.25 5.72
C GLY A 59 8.16 4.58 6.43
N LEU A 60 6.88 4.84 6.72
CA LEU A 60 6.38 6.04 7.36
C LEU A 60 5.74 5.69 8.70
N SER A 61 5.77 6.62 9.66
CA SER A 61 4.92 6.51 10.84
C SER A 61 3.44 6.58 10.44
N LEU A 62 2.56 6.03 11.29
CA LEU A 62 1.12 6.10 11.10
C LEU A 62 0.63 7.56 10.96
N PHE A 63 1.24 8.49 11.68
CA PHE A 63 0.93 9.92 11.61
C PHE A 63 1.32 10.51 10.25
N GLU A 64 2.55 10.27 9.80
CA GLU A 64 3.02 10.73 8.48
C GLU A 64 2.16 10.17 7.34
N PHE A 65 1.78 8.89 7.43
CA PHE A 65 0.93 8.28 6.42
C PHE A 65 -0.48 8.89 6.39
N LYS A 66 -1.07 9.20 7.55
CA LYS A 66 -2.36 9.93 7.62
C LYS A 66 -2.27 11.32 7.00
N GLU A 67 -1.16 12.03 7.17
CA GLU A 67 -0.94 13.32 6.52
C GLU A 67 -0.82 13.17 4.99
N VAL A 68 -0.15 12.13 4.50
CA VAL A 68 -0.11 11.81 3.06
C VAL A 68 -1.53 11.58 2.51
N LEU A 69 -2.36 10.78 3.20
CA LEU A 69 -3.75 10.56 2.81
C LEU A 69 -4.54 11.86 2.74
N LYS A 70 -4.42 12.72 3.76
CA LYS A 70 -5.08 14.02 3.83
C LYS A 70 -4.67 14.95 2.68
N VAL A 71 -3.37 15.08 2.41
CA VAL A 71 -2.84 15.88 1.29
C VAL A 71 -3.35 15.36 -0.06
N LYS A 72 -3.53 14.05 -0.18
CA LYS A 72 -4.05 13.39 -1.39
C LYS A 72 -5.58 13.34 -1.46
N GLY A 73 -6.29 13.90 -0.49
CA GLY A 73 -7.76 13.92 -0.44
C GLY A 73 -8.38 12.53 -0.27
N ILE A 74 -7.66 11.58 0.34
CA ILE A 74 -8.09 10.21 0.55
C ILE A 74 -8.72 10.12 1.94
N LYS A 75 -9.97 9.65 2.01
CA LYS A 75 -10.66 9.43 3.29
C LYS A 75 -9.96 8.32 4.06
N ILE A 76 -9.77 8.55 5.36
CA ILE A 76 -9.34 7.51 6.28
C ILE A 76 -10.61 6.74 6.63
N GLU A 77 -10.72 5.51 6.15
CA GLU A 77 -11.70 4.57 6.68
C GLU A 77 -11.23 4.19 8.08
N ILE A 78 -11.86 4.80 9.07
CA ILE A 78 -11.79 4.35 10.45
C ILE A 78 -12.90 3.32 10.52
N ASP A 79 -12.55 2.03 10.60
CA ASP A 79 -13.51 1.06 11.13
C ASP A 79 -13.86 1.54 12.54
N ASP A 80 -15.06 2.10 12.70
CA ASP A 80 -15.64 2.43 14.00
C ASP A 80 -15.64 1.14 14.83
N ILE A 81 -14.76 1.10 15.85
CA ILE A 81 -14.77 0.08 16.91
C ILE A 81 -15.74 0.53 18.00
#